data_AF-A0A0D7WXA3-F1
#
_entry.id   AF-A0A0D7WXA3-F1
#
_cell.length_a   1.000
_cell.length_b   1.000
_cell.length_c   1.000
_cell.angle_alpha   90.00
_cell.angle_beta   90.00
_cell.angle_gamma   90.00
#
_symmetry.space_group_name_H-M   'P 1'
#
loop_
_entity.id
_entity.type
_entity.pdbx_description
1 polymer ?
#
loop_
_entity_poly.entity_id
_entity_poly.type
_entity_poly.pdbx_seq_one_letter_code
_entity_poly.pdbx_strand_id
1 'polypeptide(L)'
;MNENLTYKPIILGEDVETAAEVFWPWHEEEHSTIIVVGSATKSPRLSFVERLISEIQTQDREAVYRITTSDKVLGVRFDSDAILWSEKMPDPSELYEDRDVFINNRRFFSSAYFNLIAFSKGVTRSDLMPPTSYKWHMEGPLNGYIRTIENLEESHALKNELKHELEKLCRVPWFKSKENGTVYYLEESEDLTIRALSFLRAVWSFWAMVGKLDEPQQMVLAVDIPRELLEVTLNPLVTEIVSVSFNILRYLSYETTLGLLLSSEMMYPAPEKQFRNKIVFNTDLDSDFNLNSDDIKLAINPLLYEKWDKGEPNTGVYFDDFIGSQVILNPNIKNCL
;
A
#
# COMPACT_ATOMS: atom_id res chain seq x y z
N MET A 1 -8.77 25.91 -3.00
CA MET A 1 -10.21 25.87 -2.69
C MET A 1 -10.93 25.50 -3.97
N ASN A 2 -11.38 24.25 -4.11
CA ASN A 2 -12.48 23.94 -5.01
C ASN A 2 -13.68 23.68 -4.11
N GLU A 3 -14.48 24.72 -3.91
CA GLU A 3 -15.79 24.60 -3.30
C GLU A 3 -16.62 23.65 -4.20
N ASN A 4 -17.12 22.55 -3.62
CA ASN A 4 -17.93 21.49 -4.24
C ASN A 4 -17.25 20.60 -5.29
N LEU A 5 -16.13 19.94 -4.94
CA LEU A 5 -15.75 18.70 -5.65
C LEU A 5 -16.75 17.59 -5.30
N THR A 6 -17.66 17.28 -6.23
CA THR A 6 -18.48 16.06 -6.16
C THR A 6 -17.73 14.93 -6.82
N TYR A 7 -17.23 14.00 -6.02
CA TYR A 7 -16.59 12.79 -6.53
C TYR A 7 -17.63 11.89 -7.20
N LYS A 8 -17.26 11.33 -8.35
CA LYS A 8 -18.08 10.37 -9.09
C LYS A 8 -17.48 8.98 -8.93
N PRO A 9 -18.34 7.94 -8.87
CA PRO A 9 -17.87 6.56 -9.00
C PRO A 9 -17.05 6.36 -10.27
N ILE A 10 -16.08 5.45 -10.20
CA ILE A 10 -15.22 5.09 -11.34
C ILE A 10 -15.82 3.86 -12.01
N ILE A 11 -15.83 3.83 -13.35
CA ILE A 11 -16.32 2.66 -14.10
C ILE A 11 -15.23 1.60 -14.08
N LEU A 12 -15.51 0.46 -13.45
CA LEU A 12 -14.63 -0.71 -13.46
C LEU A 12 -14.67 -1.43 -14.81
N GLY A 13 -15.79 -1.37 -15.52
CA GLY A 13 -15.98 -2.03 -16.81
C GLY A 13 -17.44 -2.35 -17.06
N GLU A 14 -17.68 -3.25 -18.00
CA GLU A 14 -19.02 -3.74 -18.34
C GLU A 14 -19.18 -5.21 -17.91
N ASP A 15 -20.36 -5.53 -17.38
CA ASP A 15 -20.81 -6.90 -17.23
C ASP A 15 -20.95 -7.55 -18.61
N VAL A 16 -20.23 -8.65 -18.83
CA VAL A 16 -20.23 -9.38 -20.09
C VAL A 16 -21.61 -9.97 -20.43
N GLU A 17 -22.44 -10.29 -19.43
CA GLU A 17 -23.76 -10.88 -19.65
C GLU A 17 -24.82 -9.82 -19.98
N THR A 18 -24.82 -8.71 -19.25
CA THR A 18 -25.89 -7.70 -19.31
C THR A 18 -25.51 -6.42 -20.05
N ALA A 19 -24.22 -6.21 -20.34
CA ALA A 19 -23.64 -4.95 -20.82
C ALA A 19 -23.86 -3.76 -19.86
N ALA A 20 -24.20 -4.02 -18.59
CA ALA A 20 -24.33 -2.97 -17.58
C ALA A 20 -22.96 -2.51 -17.09
N GLU A 21 -22.81 -1.20 -16.85
CA GLU A 21 -21.59 -0.64 -16.25
C GLU A 21 -21.48 -1.07 -14.77
N VAL A 22 -20.29 -1.53 -14.38
CA VAL A 22 -19.95 -1.84 -12.99
C VAL A 22 -19.15 -0.67 -12.43
N PHE A 23 -19.56 -0.15 -11.28
CA PHE A 23 -18.98 1.06 -10.70
C PHE A 23 -18.27 0.78 -9.37
N TRP A 24 -17.23 1.54 -9.11
CA TRP A 24 -16.57 1.63 -7.81
C TRP A 24 -16.72 3.04 -7.23
N PRO A 25 -17.57 3.22 -6.21
CA PRO A 25 -17.71 4.49 -5.51
C PRO A 25 -16.57 4.65 -4.49
N TRP A 26 -15.35 4.81 -4.99
CA TRP A 26 -14.10 4.88 -4.22
C TRP A 26 -14.04 5.93 -3.09
N HIS A 27 -14.95 6.90 -3.10
CA HIS A 27 -15.05 7.97 -2.11
C HIS A 27 -16.02 7.64 -0.97
N GLU A 28 -16.78 6.55 -1.09
CA GLU A 28 -17.70 6.07 -0.07
C GLU A 28 -16.98 5.11 0.88
N GLU A 29 -17.19 5.28 2.18
CA GLU A 29 -16.57 4.48 3.25
C GLU A 29 -16.77 2.97 3.04
N GLU A 30 -17.99 2.55 2.70
CA GLU A 30 -18.32 1.12 2.53
C GLU A 30 -17.63 0.48 1.32
N HIS A 31 -17.06 1.29 0.42
CA HIS A 31 -16.37 0.87 -0.79
C HIS A 31 -14.91 1.33 -0.79
N SER A 32 -14.39 1.83 0.33
CA SER A 32 -13.06 2.42 0.41
C SER A 32 -11.93 1.43 0.12
N THR A 33 -12.18 0.12 0.12
CA THR A 33 -11.17 -0.89 -0.16
C THR A 33 -11.47 -1.70 -1.43
N ILE A 34 -10.48 -1.83 -2.31
CA ILE A 34 -10.50 -2.72 -3.47
C ILE A 34 -9.14 -3.40 -3.64
N ILE A 35 -9.15 -4.67 -4.05
CA ILE A 35 -7.97 -5.39 -4.51
C ILE A 35 -8.12 -5.81 -5.97
N VAL A 36 -7.05 -5.65 -6.74
CA VAL A 36 -6.93 -6.10 -8.13
C VAL A 36 -5.80 -7.14 -8.20
N VAL A 37 -6.19 -8.38 -8.46
CA VAL A 37 -5.29 -9.54 -8.54
C VAL A 37 -5.14 -9.97 -10.00
N GLY A 38 -3.91 -10.22 -10.44
CA GLY A 38 -3.64 -10.71 -11.79
C GLY A 38 -2.15 -10.86 -12.06
N SER A 39 -1.78 -11.77 -12.96
CA SER A 39 -0.38 -11.97 -13.38
C SER A 39 0.14 -10.76 -14.16
N ALA A 40 1.38 -10.36 -13.93
CA ALA A 40 2.03 -9.27 -14.68
C ALA A 40 2.13 -9.56 -16.19
N THR A 41 2.11 -10.84 -16.61
CA THR A 41 2.31 -11.24 -18.01
C THR A 41 1.06 -11.74 -18.71
N LYS A 42 0.01 -12.11 -17.96
CA LYS A 42 -1.21 -12.72 -18.52
C LYS A 42 -2.46 -11.89 -18.32
N SER A 43 -2.37 -10.77 -17.61
CA SER A 43 -3.53 -9.97 -17.21
C SER A 43 -3.33 -8.48 -17.48
N PRO A 44 -4.42 -7.72 -17.65
CA PRO A 44 -4.34 -6.27 -17.82
C PRO A 44 -4.17 -5.52 -16.49
N ARG A 45 -3.84 -6.19 -15.37
CA ARG A 45 -3.88 -5.63 -14.01
C ARG A 45 -3.21 -4.25 -13.91
N LEU A 46 -1.96 -4.12 -14.36
CA LEU A 46 -1.22 -2.86 -14.24
C LEU A 46 -1.89 -1.74 -15.05
N SER A 47 -2.23 -2.00 -16.32
CA SER A 47 -2.93 -1.05 -17.17
C SER A 47 -4.33 -0.68 -16.65
N PHE A 48 -5.00 -1.60 -15.96
CA PHE A 48 -6.28 -1.34 -15.31
C PHE A 48 -6.12 -0.37 -14.16
N VAL A 49 -5.15 -0.62 -13.27
CA VAL A 49 -4.86 0.25 -12.12
C VAL A 49 -4.44 1.65 -12.58
N GLU A 50 -3.61 1.74 -13.62
CA GLU A 50 -3.22 3.02 -14.22
C GLU A 50 -4.40 3.79 -14.80
N ARG A 51 -5.35 3.10 -15.46
CA ARG A 51 -6.61 3.71 -15.90
C ARG A 51 -7.40 4.28 -14.72
N LEU A 52 -7.60 3.49 -13.66
CA LEU A 52 -8.35 3.94 -12.48
C LEU A 52 -7.70 5.17 -11.83
N ILE A 53 -6.37 5.15 -11.65
CA ILE A 53 -5.59 6.29 -11.15
C ILE A 53 -5.83 7.52 -12.02
N SER A 54 -5.69 7.37 -13.35
CA SER A 54 -5.87 8.47 -14.30
C SER A 54 -7.28 9.06 -14.18
N GLU A 55 -8.32 8.23 -14.14
CA GLU A 55 -9.70 8.70 -14.02
C GLU A 55 -9.95 9.45 -12.69
N ILE A 56 -9.40 8.98 -11.56
CA ILE A 56 -9.49 9.69 -10.27
C ILE A 56 -8.76 11.04 -10.36
N GLN A 57 -7.57 11.08 -10.96
CA GLN A 57 -6.82 12.33 -11.12
C GLN A 57 -7.49 13.36 -12.04
N THR A 58 -8.34 12.92 -12.98
CA THR A 58 -9.14 13.87 -13.77
C THR A 58 -10.19 14.58 -12.93
N GLN A 59 -10.66 13.94 -11.85
CA GLN A 59 -11.60 14.53 -10.89
C GLN A 59 -10.86 15.42 -9.87
N ASP A 60 -9.79 14.92 -9.25
CA ASP A 60 -8.90 15.68 -8.36
C ASP A 60 -7.44 15.25 -8.53
N ARG A 61 -6.61 16.20 -8.98
CA ARG A 61 -5.18 15.97 -9.25
C ARG A 61 -4.37 15.65 -8.00
N GLU A 62 -4.82 16.08 -6.83
CA GLU A 62 -4.10 15.88 -5.56
C GLU A 62 -4.63 14.68 -4.76
N ALA A 63 -5.67 13.98 -5.24
CA ALA A 63 -6.28 12.86 -4.51
C ALA A 63 -5.45 11.56 -4.55
N VAL A 64 -4.64 11.35 -5.60
CA VAL A 64 -3.94 10.07 -5.80
C VAL A 64 -2.56 10.07 -5.18
N TYR A 65 -2.31 9.06 -4.35
CA TYR A 65 -1.01 8.63 -3.87
C TYR A 65 -0.72 7.22 -4.39
N ARG A 66 0.54 6.97 -4.78
CA ARG A 66 0.95 5.67 -5.30
C ARG A 66 2.24 5.20 -4.63
N ILE A 67 2.27 3.97 -4.15
CA ILE A 67 3.50 3.27 -3.76
C ILE A 67 3.71 2.18 -4.81
N THR A 68 4.84 2.20 -5.53
CA THR A 68 5.01 1.32 -6.70
C THR A 68 6.45 0.85 -6.90
N THR A 69 6.59 -0.30 -7.56
CA THR A 69 7.84 -0.81 -8.13
C THR A 69 8.03 -0.43 -9.60
N SER A 70 7.06 0.26 -10.20
CA SER A 70 7.13 0.64 -11.62
C SER A 70 8.30 1.59 -11.89
N ASP A 71 8.68 1.68 -13.17
CA ASP A 71 9.72 2.58 -13.65
C ASP A 71 9.49 4.00 -13.11
N LYS A 72 10.59 4.66 -12.75
CA LYS A 72 10.54 6.03 -12.23
C LYS A 72 9.98 6.98 -13.29
N VAL A 73 8.71 7.33 -13.16
CA VAL A 73 8.05 8.31 -14.01
C VAL A 73 8.64 9.69 -13.75
N LEU A 74 8.69 10.51 -14.79
CA LEU A 74 9.08 11.92 -14.71
C LEU A 74 8.12 12.67 -13.77
N GLY A 75 8.60 12.98 -12.57
CA GLY A 75 7.88 13.77 -11.58
C GLY A 75 8.82 14.74 -10.86
N VAL A 76 8.26 15.79 -10.27
CA VAL A 76 9.03 16.72 -9.45
C VAL A 76 9.21 16.10 -8.07
N ARG A 77 10.46 15.76 -7.74
CA ARG A 77 10.81 15.27 -6.40
C ARG A 77 10.52 16.35 -5.36
N PHE A 78 9.88 15.96 -4.27
CA PHE A 78 9.85 16.71 -3.03
C PHE A 78 10.17 15.76 -1.87
N ASP A 79 10.87 16.28 -0.86
CA ASP A 79 11.20 15.49 0.32
C ASP A 79 10.17 15.79 1.41
N SER A 80 9.44 14.75 1.83
CA SER A 80 8.49 14.82 2.93
C SER A 80 9.21 14.71 4.28
N ASP A 81 8.95 15.66 5.17
CA ASP A 81 9.38 15.65 6.57
C ASP A 81 8.28 15.13 7.51
N ALA A 82 7.22 14.53 6.97
CA ALA A 82 6.02 14.19 7.73
C ALA A 82 6.30 13.25 8.92
N ILE A 83 7.18 12.26 8.75
CA ILE A 83 7.62 11.38 9.84
C ILE A 83 8.25 12.21 10.97
N LEU A 84 9.21 13.09 10.65
CA LEU A 84 9.87 13.90 11.66
C LEU A 84 8.88 14.88 12.33
N TRP A 85 7.94 15.43 11.56
CA TRP A 85 6.88 16.28 12.07
C TRP A 85 5.99 15.52 13.08
N SER A 86 5.51 14.32 12.72
CA SER A 86 4.66 13.53 13.61
C SER A 86 5.43 13.11 14.86
N GLU A 87 6.71 12.81 14.75
CA GLU A 87 7.56 12.38 15.85
C GLU A 87 7.89 13.50 16.86
N LYS A 88 7.76 14.78 16.47
CA LYS A 88 7.90 15.93 17.37
C LYS A 88 6.68 16.17 18.27
N MET A 89 5.58 15.47 18.03
CA MET A 89 4.34 15.64 18.79
C MET A 89 4.27 14.68 20.00
N PRO A 90 3.61 15.08 21.10
CA PRO A 90 3.31 14.16 22.19
C PRO A 90 2.32 13.08 21.73
N ASP A 91 2.23 11.99 22.49
CA ASP A 91 1.14 11.03 22.33
C ASP A 91 -0.22 11.73 22.60
N PRO A 92 -1.29 11.36 21.88
CA PRO A 92 -2.59 12.00 22.02
C PRO A 92 -3.17 11.83 23.42
N SER A 93 -4.07 12.76 23.80
CA SER A 93 -4.79 12.72 25.07
C SER A 93 -5.62 11.43 25.21
N GLU A 94 -5.82 10.97 26.45
CA GLU A 94 -6.65 9.79 26.76
C GLU A 94 -8.12 9.92 26.35
N LEU A 95 -8.55 11.13 25.97
CA LEU A 95 -9.91 11.40 25.49
C LEU A 95 -10.18 10.91 24.05
N TYR A 96 -9.14 10.58 23.28
CA TYR A 96 -9.29 10.07 21.92
C TYR A 96 -9.52 8.55 21.93
N GLU A 97 -10.61 8.10 21.30
CA GLU A 97 -11.01 6.69 21.26
C GLU A 97 -9.92 5.79 20.64
N ASP A 98 -9.34 6.23 19.52
CA ASP A 98 -8.30 5.51 18.78
C ASP A 98 -6.86 5.74 19.26
N ARG A 99 -6.71 6.36 20.43
CA ARG A 99 -5.39 6.73 20.97
C ARG A 99 -4.41 5.57 20.95
N ASP A 100 -4.82 4.41 21.47
CA ASP A 100 -3.91 3.28 21.64
C ASP A 100 -3.51 2.68 20.29
N VAL A 101 -4.42 2.68 19.30
CA VAL A 101 -4.12 2.27 17.93
C VAL A 101 -3.07 3.20 17.32
N PHE A 102 -3.26 4.52 17.44
CA PHE A 102 -2.29 5.52 16.97
C PHE A 102 -0.90 5.31 17.60
N ILE A 103 -0.84 5.17 18.93
CA ILE A 103 0.43 4.98 19.66
C ILE A 103 1.11 3.67 19.27
N ASN A 104 0.35 2.58 19.14
CA ASN A 104 0.88 1.28 18.76
C ASN A 104 1.43 1.29 17.33
N ASN A 105 0.73 1.91 16.38
CA ASN A 105 1.21 2.08 15.01
C ASN A 105 2.50 2.90 14.96
N ARG A 106 2.53 4.02 15.68
CA ARG A 106 3.71 4.89 15.79
C ARG A 106 4.94 4.16 16.35
N ARG A 107 4.74 3.35 17.41
CA ARG A 107 5.79 2.50 17.99
C ARG A 107 6.23 1.39 17.05
N PHE A 108 5.28 0.75 16.38
CA PHE A 108 5.54 -0.30 15.40
C PHE A 108 6.48 0.21 14.31
N PHE A 109 6.19 1.36 13.69
CA PHE A 109 7.02 1.88 12.60
C PHE A 109 8.49 2.04 13.00
N SER A 110 8.75 2.71 14.12
CA SER A 110 10.12 2.92 14.61
C SER A 110 10.81 1.60 14.94
N SER A 111 10.14 0.72 15.69
CA SER A 111 10.70 -0.58 16.11
C SER A 111 10.98 -1.50 14.92
N ALA A 112 10.01 -1.65 14.03
CA ALA A 112 10.10 -2.48 12.83
C ALA A 112 11.25 -2.01 11.91
N TYR A 113 11.41 -0.69 11.73
CA TYR A 113 12.47 -0.13 10.89
C TYR A 113 13.86 -0.53 11.38
N PHE A 114 14.14 -0.34 12.67
CA PHE A 114 15.45 -0.70 13.22
C PHE A 114 15.65 -2.21 13.41
N ASN A 115 14.58 -2.99 13.58
CA ASN A 115 14.66 -4.44 13.56
C ASN A 115 15.02 -4.96 12.16
N LEU A 116 14.46 -4.39 11.10
CA LEU A 116 14.85 -4.72 9.72
C LEU A 116 16.28 -4.30 9.40
N ILE A 117 16.75 -3.16 9.92
CA ILE A 117 18.16 -2.78 9.81
C ILE A 117 19.06 -3.79 10.52
N ALA A 118 18.72 -4.18 11.76
CA ALA A 118 19.50 -5.19 12.48
C ALA A 118 19.55 -6.51 11.69
N PHE A 119 18.40 -6.92 11.16
CA PHE A 119 18.27 -8.12 10.35
C PHE A 119 19.09 -8.05 9.04
N SER A 120 19.04 -6.96 8.28
CA SER A 120 19.83 -6.81 7.04
C SER A 120 21.33 -6.83 7.29
N LYS A 121 21.75 -6.43 8.50
CA LYS A 121 23.15 -6.45 8.93
C LYS A 121 23.58 -7.76 9.59
N GLY A 122 22.66 -8.71 9.78
CA GLY A 122 22.95 -9.98 10.45
C GLY A 122 23.33 -9.83 11.93
N VAL A 123 22.87 -8.76 12.59
CA VAL A 123 23.13 -8.48 14.00
C VAL A 123 21.85 -8.49 14.81
N THR A 124 21.95 -8.66 16.14
CA THR A 124 20.77 -8.50 16.99
C THR A 124 20.40 -7.02 17.15
N ARG A 125 19.15 -6.73 17.52
CA ARG A 125 18.71 -5.35 17.80
C ARG A 125 19.55 -4.71 18.91
N SER A 126 19.97 -5.47 19.92
CA SER A 126 20.84 -4.98 21.00
C SER A 126 22.27 -4.69 20.55
N ASP A 127 22.79 -5.45 19.59
CA ASP A 127 24.11 -5.21 19.00
C ASP A 127 24.10 -4.01 18.05
N LEU A 128 22.95 -3.73 17.41
CA LEU A 128 22.79 -2.57 16.55
C LEU A 128 22.90 -1.25 17.33
N MET A 129 22.20 -1.16 18.47
CA MET A 129 22.22 0.00 19.37
C MET A 129 21.59 -0.36 20.73
N PRO A 130 21.94 0.34 21.82
CA PRO A 130 21.39 0.06 23.14
C PRO A 130 19.87 0.31 23.23
N PRO A 131 19.22 -0.12 24.32
CA PRO A 131 17.79 0.12 24.53
C PRO A 131 17.43 1.60 24.40
N THR A 132 16.32 1.87 23.71
CA THR A 132 15.84 3.22 23.41
C THR A 132 14.58 3.51 24.21
N SER A 133 14.49 4.71 24.78
CA SER A 133 13.25 5.22 25.39
C SER A 133 12.94 6.62 24.90
N TYR A 134 11.66 6.96 24.91
CA TYR A 134 11.15 8.25 24.47
C TYR A 134 10.25 8.87 25.55
N LYS A 135 10.13 10.19 25.54
CA LYS A 135 9.27 10.93 26.47
C LYS A 135 7.89 11.09 25.85
N TRP A 136 7.00 10.14 26.09
CA TRP A 136 5.67 10.08 25.45
C TRP A 136 4.83 11.38 25.56
N HIS A 137 5.01 12.17 26.62
CA HIS A 137 4.33 13.45 26.82
C HIS A 137 4.98 14.64 26.08
N MET A 138 6.06 14.41 25.32
CA MET A 138 6.79 15.44 24.58
C MET A 138 7.03 15.09 23.11
N GLU A 139 7.16 13.80 22.81
CA GLU A 139 7.70 13.33 21.54
C GLU A 139 7.25 11.89 21.25
N GLY A 140 7.62 11.41 20.07
CA GLY A 140 7.43 10.05 19.62
C GLY A 140 8.62 9.12 19.76
N PRO A 141 8.40 7.82 19.50
CA PRO A 141 9.40 6.78 19.59
C PRO A 141 10.68 7.06 18.80
N LEU A 142 10.60 7.59 17.58
CA LEU A 142 11.76 7.84 16.72
C LEU A 142 12.75 8.82 17.37
N ASN A 143 12.28 9.80 18.13
CA ASN A 143 13.17 10.73 18.84
C ASN A 143 14.03 10.04 19.90
N GLY A 144 13.53 8.94 20.49
CA GLY A 144 14.34 8.06 21.33
C GLY A 144 15.49 7.42 20.55
N TYR A 145 15.21 6.91 19.34
CA TYR A 145 16.22 6.34 18.46
C TYR A 145 17.23 7.37 17.96
N ILE A 146 16.78 8.57 17.56
CA ILE A 146 17.64 9.68 17.12
C ILE A 146 18.68 9.98 18.21
N ARG A 147 18.23 10.24 19.45
CA ARG A 147 19.16 10.50 20.56
C ARG A 147 20.11 9.34 20.83
N THR A 148 19.61 8.11 20.80
CA THR A 148 20.45 6.94 21.03
C THR A 148 21.56 6.83 19.97
N ILE A 149 21.22 7.02 18.69
CA ILE A 149 22.18 6.93 17.58
C ILE A 149 23.20 8.09 17.65
N GLU A 150 22.76 9.29 18.00
CA GLU A 150 23.65 10.45 18.18
C GLU A 150 24.69 10.21 19.30
N ASN A 151 24.26 9.57 20.38
CA ASN A 151 25.08 9.29 21.57
C ASN A 151 25.96 8.03 21.47
N LEU A 152 25.86 7.24 20.40
CA LEU A 152 26.80 6.13 20.16
C LEU A 152 28.24 6.65 20.11
N GLU A 153 29.21 5.87 20.55
CA GLU A 153 30.62 6.25 20.39
C GLU A 153 30.98 6.34 18.89
N GLU A 154 31.86 7.27 18.51
CA GLU A 154 32.32 7.39 17.11
C GLU A 154 33.07 6.13 16.63
N SER A 155 33.58 5.32 17.56
CA SER A 155 34.18 4.00 17.33
C SER A 155 33.15 2.91 16.95
N HIS A 156 31.86 3.14 17.17
CA HIS A 156 30.82 2.16 16.90
C HIS A 156 30.67 1.92 15.40
N ALA A 157 30.94 0.69 14.95
CA ALA A 157 31.07 0.35 13.53
C ALA A 157 29.86 0.76 12.67
N LEU A 158 28.65 0.71 13.23
CA LEU A 158 27.40 0.99 12.50
C LEU A 158 26.88 2.42 12.66
N LYS A 159 27.56 3.33 13.40
CA LYS A 159 27.03 4.67 13.72
C LYS A 159 26.72 5.49 12.46
N ASN A 160 27.63 5.51 11.50
CA ASN A 160 27.45 6.29 10.26
C ASN A 160 26.33 5.74 9.39
N GLU A 161 26.19 4.42 9.32
CA GLU A 161 25.09 3.79 8.59
C GLU A 161 23.74 4.09 9.26
N LEU A 162 23.67 4.01 10.59
CA LEU A 162 22.48 4.38 11.35
C LEU A 162 22.08 5.85 11.17
N LYS A 163 23.06 6.76 11.12
CA LYS A 163 22.81 8.17 10.78
C LYS A 163 22.26 8.32 9.37
N HIS A 164 22.81 7.60 8.40
CA HIS A 164 22.32 7.62 7.03
C HIS A 164 20.87 7.09 6.94
N GLU A 165 20.55 6.03 7.68
CA GLU A 165 19.18 5.50 7.76
C GLU A 165 18.21 6.49 8.43
N LEU A 166 18.65 7.24 9.45
CA LEU A 166 17.85 8.33 10.02
C LEU A 166 17.59 9.46 9.01
N GLU A 167 18.57 9.81 8.18
CA GLU A 167 18.39 10.84 7.14
C GLU A 167 17.29 10.45 6.15
N LYS A 168 17.21 9.16 5.79
CA LYS A 168 16.15 8.62 4.92
C LYS A 168 14.76 8.75 5.55
N LEU A 169 14.64 8.67 6.88
CA LEU A 169 13.37 8.88 7.61
C LEU A 169 13.02 10.38 7.76
N CYS A 170 14.02 11.24 7.90
CA CYS A 170 13.82 12.68 8.05
C CYS A 170 13.38 13.37 6.75
N ARG A 171 13.73 12.81 5.60
CA ARG A 171 13.46 13.36 4.26
C ARG A 171 13.09 12.23 3.31
N VAL A 172 11.82 11.84 3.34
CA VAL A 172 11.31 10.75 2.52
C VAL A 172 11.02 11.27 1.11
N PRO A 173 11.66 10.74 0.05
CA PRO A 173 11.46 11.26 -1.29
C PRO A 173 10.13 10.80 -1.89
N TRP A 174 9.28 11.76 -2.24
CA TRP A 174 8.06 11.56 -3.03
C TRP A 174 8.16 12.35 -4.34
N PHE A 175 7.38 11.98 -5.33
CA PHE A 175 7.42 12.58 -6.66
C PHE A 175 6.01 12.99 -7.09
N LYS A 176 5.81 14.28 -7.39
CA LYS A 176 4.55 14.73 -8.00
C LYS A 176 4.59 14.47 -9.51
N SER A 177 3.77 13.54 -9.96
CA SER A 177 3.57 13.18 -11.36
C SER A 177 2.19 13.63 -11.84
N LYS A 178 2.13 14.13 -13.08
CA LYS A 178 0.84 14.51 -13.70
C LYS A 178 -0.03 13.29 -14.03
N GLU A 179 0.58 12.13 -14.21
CA GLU A 179 -0.07 10.91 -14.71
C GLU A 179 -0.31 9.87 -13.60
N ASN A 180 0.37 10.01 -12.47
CA ASN A 180 0.38 9.00 -11.39
C ASN A 180 0.17 9.57 -9.99
N GLY A 181 -0.13 10.86 -9.87
CA GLY A 181 -0.31 11.55 -8.59
C GLY A 181 0.99 11.70 -7.82
N THR A 182 0.91 11.58 -6.50
CA THR A 182 2.05 11.64 -5.60
C THR A 182 2.63 10.25 -5.41
N VAL A 183 3.80 9.99 -6.00
CA VAL A 183 4.38 8.65 -6.12
C VAL A 183 5.57 8.47 -5.20
N TYR A 184 5.60 7.34 -4.50
CA TYR A 184 6.78 6.79 -3.85
C TYR A 184 7.24 5.55 -4.62
N TYR A 185 8.49 5.57 -5.07
CA TYR A 185 9.11 4.42 -5.74
C TYR A 185 9.81 3.55 -4.70
N LEU A 186 9.41 2.28 -4.64
CA LEU A 186 10.10 1.28 -3.83
C LEU A 186 11.55 1.13 -4.30
N GLU A 187 12.42 0.75 -3.37
CA GLU A 187 13.84 0.62 -3.66
C GLU A 187 14.09 -0.66 -4.44
N GLU A 188 14.64 -0.53 -5.65
CA GLU A 188 15.06 -1.68 -6.46
C GLU A 188 16.33 -2.28 -5.86
N SER A 189 16.20 -3.47 -5.26
CA SER A 189 17.30 -4.21 -4.64
C SER A 189 17.06 -5.71 -4.79
N GLU A 190 18.10 -6.54 -4.88
CA GLU A 190 17.93 -8.00 -4.79
C GLU A 190 17.65 -8.45 -3.35
N ASP A 191 18.01 -7.62 -2.35
CA ASP A 191 17.73 -7.90 -0.94
C ASP A 191 16.29 -7.51 -0.58
N LEU A 192 15.47 -8.52 -0.31
CA LEU A 192 14.08 -8.38 0.12
C LEU A 192 13.94 -7.57 1.41
N THR A 193 14.94 -7.58 2.29
CA THR A 193 14.95 -6.76 3.51
C THR A 193 15.03 -5.28 3.18
N ILE A 194 15.81 -4.91 2.16
CA ILE A 194 15.91 -3.53 1.67
C ILE A 194 14.61 -3.09 1.02
N ARG A 195 13.98 -3.97 0.21
CA ARG A 195 12.64 -3.69 -0.35
C ARG A 195 11.60 -3.49 0.76
N ALA A 196 11.61 -4.34 1.79
CA ALA A 196 10.72 -4.25 2.94
C ALA A 196 10.95 -2.97 3.76
N LEU A 197 12.21 -2.55 3.96
CA LEU A 197 12.55 -1.25 4.57
C LEU A 197 11.98 -0.08 3.78
N SER A 198 12.11 -0.12 2.45
CA SER A 198 11.56 0.93 1.58
C SER A 198 10.03 0.96 1.61
N PHE A 199 9.37 -0.20 1.63
CA PHE A 199 7.92 -0.30 1.78
C PHE A 199 7.45 0.24 3.14
N LEU A 200 8.07 -0.18 4.24
CA LEU A 200 7.77 0.31 5.59
C LEU A 200 7.92 1.84 5.68
N ARG A 201 8.99 2.39 5.07
CA ARG A 201 9.22 3.85 5.00
C ARG A 201 8.14 4.57 4.20
N ALA A 202 7.71 3.99 3.08
CA ALA A 202 6.62 4.53 2.26
C ALA A 202 5.31 4.61 3.06
N VAL A 203 4.95 3.51 3.74
CA VAL A 203 3.75 3.40 4.57
C VAL A 203 3.81 4.37 5.75
N TRP A 204 4.93 4.42 6.47
CA TRP A 204 5.11 5.35 7.58
C TRP A 204 5.01 6.81 7.13
N SER A 205 5.68 7.14 6.02
CA SER A 205 5.63 8.49 5.46
C SER A 205 4.23 8.88 5.04
N PHE A 206 3.49 7.98 4.38
CA PHE A 206 2.12 8.24 3.96
C PHE A 206 1.20 8.41 5.17
N TRP A 207 1.27 7.50 6.15
CA TRP A 207 0.52 7.60 7.40
C TRP A 207 0.77 8.93 8.13
N ALA A 208 2.03 9.37 8.21
CA ALA A 208 2.37 10.64 8.83
C ALA A 208 1.92 11.84 7.99
N MET A 209 1.92 11.73 6.66
CA MET A 209 1.42 12.78 5.75
C MET A 209 -0.07 13.00 5.91
N VAL A 210 -0.87 11.92 6.00
CA VAL A 210 -2.31 12.01 6.24
C VAL A 210 -2.60 12.79 7.54
N GLY A 211 -1.85 12.52 8.61
CA GLY A 211 -1.99 13.24 9.87
C GLY A 211 -1.49 14.70 9.85
N LYS A 212 -0.71 15.09 8.82
CA LYS A 212 -0.17 16.45 8.65
C LYS A 212 -1.05 17.33 7.75
N LEU A 213 -2.10 16.78 7.13
CA LEU A 213 -3.00 17.57 6.29
C LEU A 213 -3.73 18.62 7.13
N ASP A 214 -3.69 19.88 6.68
CA ASP A 214 -4.36 20.98 7.37
C ASP A 214 -5.90 20.85 7.28
N GLU A 215 -6.40 20.26 6.18
CA GLU A 215 -7.82 20.10 5.90
C GLU A 215 -8.10 18.65 5.48
N PRO A 216 -9.25 18.06 5.85
CA PRO A 216 -9.67 16.76 5.35
C PRO A 216 -9.75 16.75 3.82
N GLN A 217 -9.14 15.75 3.19
CA GLN A 217 -9.15 15.57 1.74
C GLN A 217 -9.51 14.12 1.41
N GLN A 218 -10.35 13.93 0.39
CA GLN A 218 -10.56 12.60 -0.17
C GLN A 218 -9.29 12.15 -0.90
N MET A 219 -8.78 10.98 -0.55
CA MET A 219 -7.55 10.42 -1.10
C MET A 219 -7.79 9.00 -1.61
N VAL A 220 -6.96 8.56 -2.55
CA VAL A 220 -6.78 7.15 -2.88
C VAL A 220 -5.30 6.82 -2.80
N LEU A 221 -4.96 5.79 -2.03
CA LEU A 221 -3.65 5.17 -2.04
C LEU A 221 -3.71 3.91 -2.92
N ALA A 222 -3.04 3.96 -4.06
CA ALA A 222 -2.75 2.79 -4.87
C ALA A 222 -1.42 2.17 -4.44
N VAL A 223 -1.41 0.88 -4.14
CA VAL A 223 -0.21 0.17 -3.70
C VAL A 223 0.05 -1.00 -4.64
N ASP A 224 1.12 -0.92 -5.44
CA ASP A 224 1.67 -2.05 -6.18
C ASP A 224 2.75 -2.70 -5.34
N ILE A 225 2.53 -3.95 -4.90
CA ILE A 225 3.51 -4.68 -4.11
C ILE A 225 4.21 -5.73 -4.97
N PRO A 226 5.56 -5.79 -4.92
CA PRO A 226 6.29 -6.86 -5.56
C PRO A 226 5.86 -8.20 -4.96
N ARG A 227 5.54 -9.16 -5.83
CA ARG A 227 5.09 -10.51 -5.48
C ARG A 227 6.00 -11.15 -4.43
N GLU A 228 7.30 -10.93 -4.53
CA GLU A 228 8.29 -11.51 -3.63
C GLU A 228 8.12 -11.03 -2.19
N LEU A 229 7.46 -9.90 -1.92
CA LEU A 229 7.13 -9.47 -0.55
C LEU A 229 5.84 -10.12 0.01
N LEU A 230 5.15 -10.91 -0.79
CA LEU A 230 3.87 -11.55 -0.46
C LEU A 230 4.00 -13.08 -0.37
N GLU A 231 5.15 -13.64 -0.72
CA GLU A 231 5.37 -15.08 -0.66
C GLU A 231 5.43 -15.59 0.79
N VAL A 232 4.72 -16.70 1.07
CA VAL A 232 4.64 -17.29 2.42
C VAL A 232 5.99 -17.87 2.87
N THR A 233 6.90 -18.15 1.93
CA THR A 233 8.26 -18.67 2.18
C THR A 233 9.26 -17.60 2.63
N LEU A 234 8.83 -16.35 2.75
CA LEU A 234 9.66 -15.26 3.23
C LEU A 234 10.13 -15.42 4.66
N ASN A 235 11.15 -14.65 5.00
CA ASN A 235 11.58 -14.52 6.38
C ASN A 235 10.39 -14.05 7.25
N PRO A 236 10.07 -14.71 8.38
CA PRO A 236 8.92 -14.38 9.20
C PRO A 236 8.86 -12.91 9.65
N LEU A 237 10.01 -12.28 9.90
CA LEU A 237 10.07 -10.87 10.28
C LEU A 237 9.60 -9.95 9.14
N VAL A 238 10.02 -10.24 7.91
CA VAL A 238 9.61 -9.48 6.72
C VAL A 238 8.12 -9.65 6.48
N THR A 239 7.62 -10.89 6.53
CA THR A 239 6.19 -11.21 6.37
C THR A 239 5.34 -10.50 7.42
N GLU A 240 5.74 -10.55 8.69
CA GLU A 240 5.03 -9.87 9.77
C GLU A 240 4.97 -8.35 9.54
N ILE A 241 6.11 -7.73 9.22
CA ILE A 241 6.17 -6.28 9.01
C ILE A 241 5.33 -5.86 7.82
N VAL A 242 5.43 -6.56 6.70
CA VAL A 242 4.61 -6.28 5.51
C VAL A 242 3.13 -6.41 5.85
N SER A 243 2.72 -7.50 6.52
CA SER A 243 1.33 -7.74 6.92
C SER A 243 0.80 -6.65 7.87
N VAL A 244 1.58 -6.23 8.87
CA VAL A 244 1.16 -5.16 9.80
C VAL A 244 1.10 -3.81 9.08
N SER A 245 2.05 -3.49 8.20
CA SER A 245 1.99 -2.27 7.38
C SER A 245 0.72 -2.19 6.54
N PHE A 246 0.28 -3.29 5.93
CA PHE A 246 -1.02 -3.34 5.24
C PHE A 246 -2.20 -3.10 6.17
N ASN A 247 -2.21 -3.71 7.36
CA ASN A 247 -3.30 -3.50 8.32
C ASN A 247 -3.38 -2.03 8.74
N ILE A 248 -2.24 -1.33 8.84
CA ILE A 248 -2.22 0.11 9.14
C ILE A 248 -2.83 0.93 7.99
N LEU A 249 -2.44 0.64 6.74
CA LEU A 249 -3.03 1.32 5.57
C LEU A 249 -4.55 1.08 5.47
N ARG A 250 -4.97 -0.14 5.76
CA ARG A 250 -6.38 -0.52 5.76
C ARG A 250 -7.16 0.14 6.89
N TYR A 251 -6.56 0.25 8.08
CA TYR A 251 -7.14 1.01 9.18
C TYR A 251 -7.37 2.47 8.79
N LEU A 252 -6.39 3.12 8.12
CA LEU A 252 -6.57 4.48 7.61
C LEU A 252 -7.77 4.61 6.65
N SER A 253 -8.08 3.58 5.85
CA SER A 253 -9.25 3.63 4.94
C SER A 253 -10.62 3.52 5.62
N TYR A 254 -10.68 3.16 6.90
CA TYR A 254 -11.91 3.21 7.69
C TYR A 254 -12.00 4.49 8.52
N GLU A 255 -10.88 4.95 9.07
CA GLU A 255 -10.88 6.12 9.97
C GLU A 255 -10.81 7.47 9.24
N THR A 256 -10.43 7.46 7.96
CA THR A 256 -10.22 8.68 7.18
C THR A 256 -10.89 8.58 5.81
N THR A 257 -10.94 9.70 5.08
CA THR A 257 -11.44 9.80 3.71
C THR A 257 -10.43 9.20 2.71
N LEU A 258 -9.94 7.99 2.96
CA LEU A 258 -8.94 7.29 2.15
C LEU A 258 -9.52 6.04 1.50
N GLY A 259 -9.48 5.98 0.17
CA GLY A 259 -9.61 4.73 -0.58
C GLY A 259 -8.28 3.97 -0.64
N LEU A 260 -8.27 2.67 -0.39
CA LEU A 260 -7.13 1.78 -0.59
C LEU A 260 -7.37 0.89 -1.82
N LEU A 261 -6.51 1.06 -2.83
CA LEU A 261 -6.44 0.19 -4.00
C LEU A 261 -5.17 -0.65 -3.92
N LEU A 262 -5.34 -1.95 -3.79
CA LEU A 262 -4.23 -2.91 -3.75
C LEU A 262 -4.08 -3.59 -5.12
N SER A 263 -2.87 -3.59 -5.66
CA SER A 263 -2.53 -4.21 -6.95
C SER A 263 -1.46 -5.29 -6.72
N SER A 264 -1.79 -6.55 -7.01
CA SER A 264 -0.95 -7.69 -6.62
C SER A 264 -1.07 -8.91 -7.56
N GLU A 265 -0.08 -9.80 -7.57
CA GLU A 265 -0.14 -11.11 -8.26
C GLU A 265 -0.76 -12.19 -7.38
N MET A 266 -0.83 -11.91 -6.08
CA MET A 266 -1.33 -12.79 -5.03
C MET A 266 -2.47 -12.10 -4.30
N MET A 267 -3.42 -12.88 -3.80
CA MET A 267 -4.43 -12.37 -2.90
C MET A 267 -3.81 -12.06 -1.53
N TYR A 268 -2.83 -12.82 -1.04
CA TYR A 268 -2.09 -12.54 0.20
C TYR A 268 -1.52 -11.12 0.20
N PRO A 269 -1.71 -10.34 1.30
CA PRO A 269 -2.23 -10.71 2.62
C PRO A 269 -3.75 -10.55 2.79
N ALA A 270 -4.50 -10.40 1.69
CA ALA A 270 -5.95 -10.24 1.70
C ALA A 270 -6.83 -11.49 1.92
N PRO A 271 -6.38 -12.77 1.87
CA PRO A 271 -7.31 -13.91 1.76
C PRO A 271 -8.12 -14.17 3.04
N GLU A 272 -7.82 -13.49 4.15
CA GLU A 272 -8.61 -13.58 5.40
C GLU A 272 -9.03 -12.21 5.98
N LYS A 273 -8.80 -11.08 5.27
CA LYS A 273 -8.88 -9.72 5.86
C LYS A 273 -9.60 -8.63 5.04
N GLN A 274 -10.91 -8.79 4.83
CA GLN A 274 -11.86 -7.65 4.78
C GLN A 274 -11.79 -6.67 3.56
N PHE A 275 -11.16 -7.04 2.44
CA PHE A 275 -11.37 -6.29 1.18
C PHE A 275 -12.74 -6.67 0.61
N ARG A 276 -13.71 -5.76 0.71
CA ARG A 276 -15.07 -5.99 0.20
C ARG A 276 -15.08 -6.26 -1.30
N ASN A 277 -14.43 -5.37 -2.05
CA ASN A 277 -14.43 -5.41 -3.51
C ASN A 277 -13.14 -6.07 -4.00
N LYS A 278 -13.26 -7.06 -4.88
CA LYS A 278 -12.11 -7.74 -5.49
C LYS A 278 -12.29 -7.82 -7.00
N ILE A 279 -11.22 -7.59 -7.74
CA ILE A 279 -11.16 -7.87 -9.17
C ILE A 279 -10.05 -8.88 -9.38
N VAL A 280 -10.38 -10.01 -9.97
CA VAL A 280 -9.43 -11.09 -10.21
C VAL A 280 -9.38 -11.39 -11.70
N PHE A 281 -8.23 -11.13 -12.31
CA PHE A 281 -7.89 -11.53 -13.66
C PHE A 281 -7.16 -12.87 -13.67
N ASN A 282 -6.70 -13.30 -14.83
CA ASN A 282 -5.89 -14.51 -14.95
C ASN A 282 -4.57 -14.38 -14.15
N THR A 283 -4.29 -15.37 -13.32
CA THR A 283 -3.10 -15.43 -12.45
C THR A 283 -2.16 -16.55 -12.87
N ASP A 284 -0.94 -16.55 -12.33
CA ASP A 284 -0.02 -17.67 -12.48
C ASP A 284 -0.44 -18.87 -11.61
N LEU A 285 0.02 -20.06 -11.99
CA LEU A 285 -0.42 -21.32 -11.35
C LEU A 285 -0.07 -21.40 -9.86
N ASP A 286 0.99 -20.71 -9.47
CA ASP A 286 1.55 -20.62 -8.12
C ASP A 286 1.05 -19.39 -7.35
N SER A 287 0.06 -18.67 -7.87
CA SER A 287 -0.71 -17.69 -7.10
C SER A 287 -1.58 -18.41 -6.07
N ASP A 288 -1.71 -17.81 -4.89
CA ASP A 288 -2.55 -18.31 -3.80
C ASP A 288 -4.06 -18.20 -4.08
N PHE A 289 -4.44 -17.42 -5.11
CA PHE A 289 -5.81 -17.34 -5.61
C PHE A 289 -5.84 -17.50 -7.13
N ASN A 290 -6.03 -18.74 -7.56
CA ASN A 290 -6.04 -19.12 -8.97
C ASN A 290 -7.44 -19.55 -9.42
N LEU A 291 -8.08 -18.72 -10.25
CA LEU A 291 -9.41 -18.99 -10.81
C LEU A 291 -9.43 -20.26 -11.71
N ASN A 292 -8.28 -20.72 -12.20
CA ASN A 292 -8.17 -21.96 -12.98
C ASN A 292 -7.92 -23.21 -12.13
N SER A 293 -7.79 -23.09 -10.81
CA SER A 293 -7.67 -24.25 -9.92
C SER A 293 -8.96 -25.08 -9.93
N ASP A 294 -8.84 -26.40 -9.84
CA ASP A 294 -10.00 -27.32 -9.91
C ASP A 294 -11.04 -27.01 -8.81
N ASP A 295 -10.59 -26.57 -7.64
CA ASP A 295 -11.45 -26.24 -6.50
C ASP A 295 -12.24 -24.94 -6.70
N ILE A 296 -11.62 -23.90 -7.29
CA ILE A 296 -12.28 -22.60 -7.50
C ILE A 296 -13.10 -22.61 -8.79
N LYS A 297 -12.64 -23.30 -9.83
CA LYS A 297 -13.20 -23.24 -11.18
C LYS A 297 -14.69 -23.59 -11.25
N LEU A 298 -15.15 -24.48 -10.37
CA LEU A 298 -16.55 -24.89 -10.29
C LEU A 298 -17.47 -23.83 -9.68
N ALA A 299 -16.93 -22.88 -8.91
CA ALA A 299 -17.70 -21.82 -8.26
C ALA A 299 -17.80 -20.54 -9.11
N ILE A 300 -16.99 -20.42 -10.16
CA ILE A 300 -16.93 -19.25 -11.04
C ILE A 300 -17.81 -19.46 -12.27
N ASN A 301 -18.45 -18.38 -12.74
CA ASN A 301 -19.28 -18.42 -13.94
C ASN A 301 -18.47 -18.95 -15.16
N PRO A 302 -18.92 -20.04 -15.83
CA PRO A 302 -18.23 -20.64 -16.97
C PRO A 302 -17.90 -19.69 -18.12
N LEU A 303 -18.69 -18.61 -18.28
CA LEU A 303 -18.50 -17.59 -19.31
C LEU A 303 -17.10 -16.97 -19.27
N LEU A 304 -16.48 -16.85 -18.10
CA LEU A 304 -15.11 -16.36 -17.97
C LEU A 304 -14.14 -17.22 -18.78
N TYR A 305 -14.22 -18.55 -18.63
CA TYR A 305 -13.32 -19.47 -19.30
C TYR A 305 -13.59 -19.52 -20.79
N GLU A 306 -14.86 -19.45 -21.21
CA GLU A 306 -15.20 -19.31 -22.64
C GLU A 306 -14.59 -18.06 -23.27
N LYS A 307 -14.51 -16.96 -22.52
CA LYS A 307 -13.90 -15.70 -22.96
C LYS A 307 -12.39 -15.82 -23.08
N TRP A 308 -11.75 -16.41 -22.08
CA TRP A 308 -10.30 -16.68 -22.15
C TRP A 308 -9.94 -17.63 -23.29
N ASP A 309 -10.73 -18.69 -23.53
CA ASP A 309 -10.53 -19.64 -24.62
C ASP A 309 -10.72 -19.00 -26.01
N LYS A 310 -11.53 -17.93 -26.11
CA LYS A 310 -11.71 -17.12 -27.31
C LYS A 310 -10.61 -16.06 -27.51
N GLY A 311 -9.62 -16.00 -26.61
CA GLY A 311 -8.53 -15.04 -26.68
C GLY A 311 -8.91 -13.63 -26.20
N GLU A 312 -9.84 -13.53 -25.24
CA GLU A 312 -10.18 -12.28 -24.54
C GLU A 312 -9.50 -12.25 -23.15
N PRO A 313 -8.17 -12.05 -23.04
CA PRO A 313 -7.42 -12.19 -21.78
C PRO A 313 -7.70 -11.06 -20.77
N ASN A 314 -8.36 -9.98 -21.21
CA ASN A 314 -8.62 -8.83 -20.35
C ASN A 314 -9.84 -9.02 -19.46
N THR A 315 -10.66 -10.05 -19.70
CA THR A 315 -11.82 -10.34 -18.86
C THR A 315 -11.38 -10.85 -17.49
N GLY A 316 -12.04 -10.39 -16.43
CA GLY A 316 -11.83 -10.85 -15.05
C GLY A 316 -13.16 -11.07 -14.33
N VAL A 317 -13.08 -11.37 -13.04
CA VAL A 317 -14.23 -11.49 -12.14
C VAL A 317 -14.19 -10.36 -11.14
N TYR A 318 -15.28 -9.61 -11.04
CA TYR A 318 -15.53 -8.68 -9.94
C TYR A 318 -16.34 -9.40 -8.85
N PHE A 319 -15.88 -9.31 -7.61
CA PHE A 319 -16.56 -9.81 -6.41
C PHE A 319 -16.95 -8.64 -5.51
N ASP A 320 -18.19 -8.65 -5.02
CA ASP A 320 -18.62 -7.85 -3.86
C ASP A 320 -19.04 -8.81 -2.74
N ASP A 321 -18.13 -8.99 -1.77
CA ASP A 321 -18.33 -9.91 -0.63
C ASP A 321 -19.52 -9.52 0.24
N PHE A 322 -19.91 -8.24 0.27
CA PHE A 322 -20.99 -7.79 1.14
C PHE A 322 -22.35 -8.33 0.70
N ILE A 323 -22.59 -8.35 -0.61
CA ILE A 323 -23.82 -8.90 -1.21
C ILE A 323 -23.64 -10.33 -1.74
N GLY A 324 -22.42 -10.86 -1.70
CA GLY A 324 -22.09 -12.19 -2.21
C GLY A 324 -22.28 -12.32 -3.72
N SER A 325 -22.03 -11.25 -4.48
CA SER A 325 -22.19 -11.24 -5.94
C SER A 325 -20.86 -11.43 -6.65
N GLN A 326 -20.94 -12.05 -7.83
CA GLN A 326 -19.85 -12.11 -8.79
C GLN A 326 -20.34 -11.65 -10.16
N VAL A 327 -19.53 -10.86 -10.85
CA VAL A 327 -19.81 -10.36 -12.21
C VAL A 327 -18.61 -10.62 -13.09
N ILE A 328 -18.85 -11.12 -14.30
CA ILE A 328 -17.79 -11.25 -15.31
C ILE A 328 -17.57 -9.88 -15.93
N LEU A 329 -16.41 -9.29 -15.66
CA LEU A 329 -16.08 -7.91 -15.98
C LEU A 329 -15.20 -7.85 -17.23
N ASN A 330 -15.62 -7.07 -18.22
CA ASN A 330 -14.73 -6.57 -19.26
C ASN A 330 -14.29 -5.14 -18.91
N PRO A 331 -13.01 -4.91 -18.55
CA PRO A 331 -12.54 -3.61 -18.09
C PRO A 331 -12.34 -2.58 -19.22
N ASN A 332 -12.66 -2.92 -20.47
CA ASN A 332 -12.52 -2.05 -21.65
C ASN A 332 -11.10 -1.49 -21.86
N ILE A 333 -10.08 -2.26 -21.50
CA ILE A 333 -8.68 -1.90 -21.72
C ILE A 333 -8.25 -2.39 -23.11
N LYS A 334 -7.60 -1.51 -23.88
CA LYS A 334 -6.96 -1.89 -25.15
C LYS A 334 -5.83 -2.88 -24.85
N ASN A 335 -5.79 -4.00 -25.58
CA ASN A 335 -4.75 -5.02 -25.43
C ASN A 335 -3.35 -4.39 -25.41
N CYS A 336 -2.71 -4.43 -24.23
CA CYS A 336 -1.29 -4.16 -24.05
C CYS A 336 -0.65 -5.51 -23.70
N LEU A 337 -0.64 -6.44 -24.66
CA LEU A 337 0.23 -7.62 -24.62
C LEU A 337 1.47 -7.35 -25.48
#